data_AF-A0A7X7ZG64-F1
#
_entry.id   AF-A0A7X7ZG64-F1
#
_cell.length_a   1.000
_cell.length_b   1.000
_cell.length_c   1.000
_cell.angle_alpha   90.00
_cell.angle_beta   90.00
_cell.angle_gamma   90.00
#
_symmetry.space_group_name_H-M   'P 1'
#
loop_
_entity.id
_entity.type
_entity.pdbx_description
1 polymer ?
#
loop_
_entity_poly.entity_id
_entity_poly.type
_entity_poly.pdbx_seq_one_letter_code
_entity_poly.pdbx_strand_id
1 'polypeptide(L)'
;MASNPDKIAARKAIQQAHAERVRLRRERETQLEELAIQVGASLAAGRRALAEAEAAAGCALNAMIDQHGLGVREVQEWCAVGLTAREIARLRRAADGGGLALPGKTTTYLPE
;
A
#
# COMPACT_ATOMS: atom_id res chain seq x y z
N MET A 1 -57.77 8.91 25.31
CA MET A 1 -56.77 9.99 25.46
C MET A 1 -56.07 10.17 24.12
N ALA A 2 -56.41 11.21 23.35
CA ALA A 2 -55.69 11.53 22.12
C ALA A 2 -54.28 11.99 22.48
N SER A 3 -53.26 11.38 21.87
CA SER A 3 -51.86 11.77 22.09
C SER A 3 -51.64 13.22 21.62
N ASN A 4 -50.93 14.01 22.41
CA ASN A 4 -50.73 15.44 22.15
C ASN A 4 -50.02 15.63 20.78
N PRO A 5 -50.62 16.39 19.83
CA PRO A 5 -50.05 16.60 18.50
C PRO A 5 -48.64 17.19 18.54
N ASP A 6 -48.31 18.01 19.54
CA ASP A 6 -46.97 18.59 19.71
C ASP A 6 -45.93 17.52 20.05
N LYS A 7 -46.30 16.53 20.87
CA LYS A 7 -45.43 15.40 21.19
C LYS A 7 -45.20 14.50 19.97
N ILE A 8 -46.22 14.33 19.12
CA ILE A 8 -46.09 13.57 17.87
C ILE A 8 -45.17 14.30 16.89
N ALA A 9 -45.35 15.62 16.72
CA ALA A 9 -44.52 16.44 15.86
C ALA A 9 -43.06 16.46 16.32
N ALA A 10 -42.81 16.65 17.63
CA ALA A 10 -41.48 16.63 18.21
C ALA A 10 -40.79 15.26 18.00
N ARG A 11 -41.51 14.15 18.20
CA ARG A 11 -40.98 12.80 17.96
C ARG A 11 -40.57 12.62 16.49
N LYS A 12 -41.40 13.06 15.55
CA LYS A 12 -41.11 12.96 14.11
C LYS A 12 -39.88 13.79 13.73
N ALA A 13 -39.78 15.02 14.23
CA ALA A 13 -38.62 15.89 13.99
C ALA A 13 -37.31 15.26 14.53
N ILE A 14 -37.34 14.70 15.74
CA ILE A 14 -36.17 14.01 16.32
C ILE A 14 -35.77 12.78 15.47
N GLN A 15 -36.74 11.98 15.03
CA GLN A 15 -36.50 10.80 14.19
C GLN A 15 -35.87 11.18 12.85
N GLN A 16 -36.37 12.25 12.20
CA GLN A 16 -35.81 12.76 10.95
C GLN A 16 -34.37 13.25 11.13
N ALA A 17 -34.11 14.05 12.18
CA ALA A 17 -32.77 14.53 12.48
C ALA A 17 -31.80 13.40 12.85
N HIS A 18 -32.28 12.31 13.45
CA HIS A 18 -31.46 11.14 13.69
C HIS A 18 -31.16 10.37 12.40
N ALA A 19 -32.18 10.12 11.57
CA ALA A 19 -32.03 9.43 10.30
C ALA A 19 -31.02 10.14 9.38
N GLU A 20 -31.10 11.46 9.30
CA GLU A 20 -30.17 12.27 8.49
C GLU A 20 -28.73 12.18 9.03
N ARG A 21 -28.54 12.26 10.36
CA ARG A 21 -27.21 12.10 10.96
C ARG A 21 -26.60 10.73 10.70
N VAL A 22 -27.40 9.67 10.78
CA VAL A 22 -26.93 8.31 10.50
C VAL A 22 -26.58 8.17 9.02
N ARG A 23 -27.42 8.71 8.12
CA ARG A 23 -27.16 8.71 6.68
C ARG A 23 -25.84 9.42 6.34
N LEU A 24 -25.66 10.65 6.81
CA LEU A 24 -24.45 11.43 6.56
C LEU A 24 -23.20 10.76 7.14
N ARG A 25 -23.32 10.15 8.32
CA ARG A 25 -22.21 9.39 8.91
C ARG A 25 -21.84 8.19 8.05
N ARG A 26 -22.82 7.39 7.62
CA ARG A 26 -22.59 6.22 6.77
C ARG A 26 -21.97 6.60 5.42
N GLU A 27 -22.49 7.65 4.79
CA GLU A 27 -21.92 8.15 3.53
C GLU A 27 -20.46 8.56 3.69
N ARG A 28 -20.14 9.29 4.77
CA ARG A 28 -18.75 9.63 5.09
C ARG A 28 -17.90 8.40 5.37
N GLU A 29 -18.40 7.42 6.13
CA GLU A 29 -17.68 6.17 6.42
C GLU A 29 -17.38 5.39 5.15
N THR A 30 -18.36 5.23 4.24
CA THR A 30 -18.18 4.60 2.94
C THR A 30 -17.15 5.33 2.08
N GLN A 31 -17.20 6.68 2.03
CA GLN A 31 -16.19 7.45 1.30
C GLN A 31 -14.78 7.27 1.89
N LEU A 32 -14.65 7.23 3.22
CA LEU A 32 -13.37 7.01 3.88
C LEU A 32 -12.84 5.59 3.65
N GLU A 33 -13.72 4.59 3.64
CA GLU A 33 -13.37 3.19 3.34
C GLU A 33 -12.79 3.06 1.92
N GLU A 34 -13.47 3.62 0.91
CA GLU A 34 -12.98 3.62 -0.47
C GLU A 34 -11.63 4.33 -0.61
N LEU A 35 -11.45 5.47 0.06
CA LEU A 35 -10.16 6.17 0.07
C LEU A 35 -9.07 5.33 0.75
N ALA A 36 -9.39 4.65 1.85
CA ALA A 36 -8.43 3.78 2.55
C ALA A 36 -8.01 2.59 1.67
N ILE A 37 -8.96 1.97 0.97
CA ILE A 37 -8.70 0.91 -0.01
C ILE A 37 -7.79 1.43 -1.12
N GLN A 38 -8.11 2.59 -1.69
CA GLN A 38 -7.31 3.21 -2.76
C GLN A 38 -5.88 3.50 -2.32
N VAL A 39 -5.68 4.04 -1.11
CA VAL A 39 -4.35 4.27 -0.54
C VAL A 39 -3.59 2.96 -0.38
N GLY A 40 -4.22 1.94 0.22
CA GLY A 40 -3.61 0.63 0.41
C GLY A 40 -3.18 -0.01 -0.91
N ALA A 41 -4.07 0.00 -1.91
CA ALA A 41 -3.81 -0.55 -3.24
C ALA A 41 -2.68 0.19 -3.97
N SER A 42 -2.68 1.53 -3.93
CA SER A 42 -1.66 2.36 -4.59
C SER A 42 -0.27 2.12 -3.98
N LEU A 43 -0.17 2.06 -2.65
CA LEU A 43 1.09 1.78 -1.97
C LEU A 43 1.59 0.36 -2.25
N ALA A 44 0.69 -0.62 -2.31
CA ALA A 44 1.06 -2.00 -2.65
C ALA A 44 1.56 -2.13 -4.10
N ALA A 45 0.90 -1.46 -5.04
CA ALA A 45 1.33 -1.40 -6.44
C ALA A 45 2.70 -0.73 -6.57
N GLY A 46 2.92 0.41 -5.90
CA GLY A 46 4.20 1.10 -5.89
C GLY A 46 5.34 0.25 -5.31
N ARG A 47 5.11 -0.44 -4.20
CA ARG A 47 6.11 -1.37 -3.63
C ARG A 47 6.46 -2.51 -4.58
N ARG A 48 5.47 -3.05 -5.29
CA ARG A 48 5.68 -4.10 -6.28
C ARG A 48 6.51 -3.61 -7.47
N ALA A 49 6.14 -2.45 -8.03
CA ALA A 49 6.87 -1.84 -9.14
C ALA A 49 8.34 -1.53 -8.75
N LEU A 50 8.57 -1.04 -7.53
CA LEU A 50 9.92 -0.83 -7.02
C LEU A 50 10.70 -2.14 -6.91
N ALA A 51 10.10 -3.19 -6.34
CA ALA A 51 10.75 -4.49 -6.21
C ALA A 51 11.10 -5.11 -7.58
N GLU A 52 10.20 -5.00 -8.57
CA GLU A 52 10.44 -5.44 -9.94
C GLU A 52 11.60 -4.66 -10.59
N ALA A 53 11.64 -3.34 -10.41
CA ALA A 53 12.73 -2.50 -10.90
C ALA A 53 14.08 -2.83 -10.22
N GLU A 54 14.08 -3.05 -8.90
CA GLU A 54 15.28 -3.46 -8.16
C GLU A 54 15.78 -4.85 -8.61
N ALA A 55 14.87 -5.80 -8.85
CA ALA A 55 15.22 -7.11 -9.37
C ALA A 55 15.82 -7.02 -10.78
N ALA A 56 15.21 -6.23 -11.67
CA ALA A 56 15.73 -6.00 -13.02
C ALA A 56 17.13 -5.35 -12.99
N ALA A 57 17.34 -4.36 -12.12
CA ALA A 57 18.65 -3.76 -11.90
C ALA A 57 19.67 -4.79 -11.35
N GLY A 58 19.26 -5.63 -10.41
CA GLY A 58 20.06 -6.73 -9.87
C GLY A 58 20.50 -7.72 -10.95
N CYS A 59 19.58 -8.13 -11.84
CA CYS A 59 19.89 -9.00 -12.98
C CYS A 59 20.93 -8.36 -13.91
N ALA A 60 20.80 -7.06 -14.21
CA ALA A 60 21.79 -6.36 -15.02
C ALA A 60 23.16 -6.29 -14.35
N LEU A 61 23.22 -6.03 -13.03
CA LEU A 61 24.46 -6.04 -12.25
C LEU A 61 25.11 -7.42 -12.24
N ASN A 62 24.32 -8.49 -12.08
CA ASN A 62 24.81 -9.87 -12.17
C ASN A 62 25.37 -10.15 -13.57
N ALA A 63 24.72 -9.71 -14.64
CA ALA A 63 25.27 -9.86 -15.99
C ALA A 63 26.62 -9.14 -16.17
N MET A 64 26.75 -7.89 -15.68
CA MET A 64 28.02 -7.15 -15.72
C MET A 64 29.15 -7.89 -14.99
N ILE A 65 28.87 -8.46 -13.82
CA ILE A 65 29.89 -9.11 -12.99
C ILE A 65 30.18 -10.53 -13.48
N ASP A 66 29.14 -11.34 -13.69
CA ASP A 66 29.28 -12.77 -13.91
C ASP A 66 29.60 -13.09 -15.38
N GLN A 67 29.06 -12.31 -16.33
CA GLN A 67 29.29 -12.56 -17.78
C GLN A 67 30.45 -11.74 -18.32
N HIS A 68 30.63 -10.51 -17.84
CA HIS A 68 31.69 -9.62 -18.32
C HIS A 68 32.88 -9.53 -17.36
N GLY A 69 32.83 -10.16 -16.18
CA GLY A 69 33.95 -10.28 -15.26
C GLY A 69 34.28 -8.99 -14.49
N LEU A 70 33.41 -7.99 -14.51
CA LEU A 70 33.69 -6.71 -13.86
C LEU A 70 33.72 -6.86 -12.33
N GLY A 71 34.69 -6.22 -11.70
CA GLY A 71 34.69 -6.00 -10.26
C GLY A 71 33.67 -4.94 -9.83
N VAL A 72 33.29 -4.94 -8.55
CA VAL A 72 32.30 -4.00 -8.01
C VAL A 72 32.67 -2.53 -8.28
N ARG A 73 33.96 -2.18 -8.17
CA ARG A 73 34.43 -0.82 -8.44
C ARG A 73 34.23 -0.40 -9.90
N GLU A 74 34.53 -1.30 -10.84
CA GLU A 74 34.35 -1.03 -12.28
C GLU A 74 32.86 -0.85 -12.60
N VAL A 75 31.98 -1.67 -12.00
CA VAL A 75 30.53 -1.50 -12.12
C VAL A 75 30.09 -0.11 -11.63
N GLN A 76 30.63 0.37 -10.49
CA GLN A 76 30.31 1.72 -9.99
C GLN A 76 30.72 2.81 -10.98
N GLU A 77 31.91 2.68 -11.57
CA GLU A 77 32.43 3.62 -12.57
C GLU A 77 31.55 3.62 -13.84
N TRP A 78 31.10 2.44 -14.31
CA TRP A 78 30.22 2.30 -15.47
C TRP A 78 28.80 2.81 -15.24
N CYS A 79 28.19 2.55 -14.09
CA CYS A 79 26.80 2.92 -13.86
C CYS A 79 26.58 4.43 -13.71
N ALA A 80 27.63 5.21 -13.39
CA ALA A 80 27.61 6.68 -13.27
C ALA A 80 26.51 7.30 -12.37
N VAL A 81 25.73 6.49 -11.66
CA VAL A 81 24.61 6.91 -10.79
C VAL A 81 24.99 6.96 -9.30
N GLY A 82 26.28 6.85 -8.97
CA GLY A 82 26.76 6.94 -7.59
C GLY A 82 26.37 5.75 -6.71
N LEU A 83 26.15 4.57 -7.30
CA LEU A 83 25.84 3.36 -6.52
C LEU A 83 26.99 3.02 -5.57
N THR A 84 26.65 2.77 -4.31
CA THR A 84 27.60 2.22 -3.34
C THR A 84 27.76 0.71 -3.52
N ALA A 85 28.89 0.15 -3.08
CA ALA A 85 29.10 -1.30 -3.07
C ALA A 85 27.99 -2.06 -2.29
N ARG A 86 27.45 -1.43 -1.23
CA ARG A 86 26.34 -1.97 -0.43
C ARG A 86 25.04 -2.03 -1.23
N GLU A 87 24.74 -1.01 -2.02
CA GLU A 87 23.55 -0.99 -2.89
C GLU A 87 23.67 -2.00 -4.02
N ILE A 88 24.85 -2.12 -4.64
CA ILE A 88 25.13 -3.16 -5.65
C ILE A 88 24.85 -4.54 -5.06
N ALA A 89 25.41 -4.85 -3.87
CA ALA A 89 25.16 -6.12 -3.22
C ALA A 89 23.68 -6.34 -2.83
N ARG A 90 22.96 -5.28 -2.43
CA ARG A 90 21.52 -5.36 -2.12
C ARG A 90 20.69 -5.69 -3.37
N LEU A 91 20.92 -4.97 -4.46
CA LEU A 91 20.20 -5.14 -5.73
C LEU A 91 20.47 -6.52 -6.34
N ARG A 92 21.73 -6.98 -6.34
CA ARG A 92 22.07 -8.33 -6.78
C ARG A 92 21.29 -9.41 -6.03
N ARG A 93 21.16 -9.30 -4.71
CA ARG A 93 20.33 -10.24 -3.91
C ARG A 93 18.83 -10.12 -4.18
N ALA A 94 18.34 -8.94 -4.57
CA ALA A 94 16.94 -8.76 -4.92
C ALA A 94 16.57 -9.56 -6.19
N ALA A 95 17.52 -9.72 -7.13
CA ALA A 95 17.35 -10.56 -8.32
C ALA A 95 17.19 -12.05 -8.00
N ASP A 96 17.83 -12.54 -6.93
CA ASP A 96 17.77 -13.95 -6.51
C ASP A 96 16.46 -14.31 -5.80
N GLY A 97 15.45 -13.43 -5.82
CA GLY A 97 14.22 -13.59 -5.06
C GLY A 97 14.41 -13.33 -3.55
N GLY A 98 15.54 -12.73 -3.15
CA GLY A 98 15.84 -12.26 -1.81
C GLY A 98 15.01 -11.04 -1.41
N GLY A 99 13.69 -11.13 -1.59
CA GLY A 99 12.76 -10.22 -0.98
C GLY A 99 12.90 -10.36 0.53
N LEU A 100 13.26 -9.27 1.20
CA LEU A 100 12.91 -9.11 2.61
C LEU A 100 11.44 -9.45 2.74
N ALA A 101 11.16 -10.61 3.32
CA ALA A 101 9.83 -11.02 3.71
C ALA A 101 9.25 -9.86 4.53
N LEU A 102 8.30 -9.14 3.93
CA LEU A 102 7.46 -8.23 4.70
C LEU A 102 6.80 -9.09 5.79
N PRO A 103 6.87 -8.74 7.08
CA PRO A 103 6.10 -9.41 8.11
C PRO A 103 4.62 -8.98 7.98
N GLY A 104 3.95 -9.42 6.92
CA GLY A 104 2.52 -9.32 6.70
C GLY A 104 1.86 -10.65 7.03
N LYS A 105 1.97 -11.09 8.29
CA LYS A 105 1.30 -12.29 8.79
C LYS A 105 -0.20 -11.98 8.86
N THR A 106 -1.00 -12.75 8.13
CA THR A 106 -2.36 -13.21 8.47
C THR A 106 -3.14 -12.36 9.49
N THR A 107 -4.13 -11.61 9.00
CA THR A 107 -5.41 -11.54 9.72
C THR A 107 -6.47 -12.16 8.82
N THR A 108 -6.85 -13.38 9.16
CA THR A 108 -8.01 -14.06 8.61
C THR A 108 -9.23 -13.28 9.10
N TYR A 109 -9.92 -12.56 8.22
CA TYR A 109 -11.25 -12.05 8.54
C TYR A 109 -12.24 -13.18 8.23
N LEU A 110 -12.63 -13.93 9.27
CA LEU A 110 -13.82 -14.79 9.26
C LEU A 110 -15.01 -13.92 9.68
N PRO A 111 -16.07 -13.78 8.87
CA PRO A 111 -17.34 -13.28 9.38
C PRO A 111 -18.08 -14.40 10.14
N GLU A 112 -18.68 -14.04 11.28
CA GLU A 112 -19.66 -14.88 12.01
C GLU A 112 -21.00 -14.97 11.25
#